data_AF-A0A1I1QPT5-F1
#
_entry.id   AF-A0A1I1QPT5-F1
#
_cell.length_a   1.000
_cell.length_b   1.000
_cell.length_c   1.000
_cell.angle_alpha   90.00
_cell.angle_beta   90.00
_cell.angle_gamma   90.00
#
_symmetry.space_group_name_H-M   'P 1'
#
loop_
_entity.id
_entity.type
_entity.pdbx_description
1 polymer ?
#
loop_
_entity_poly.entity_id
_entity_poly.type
_entity_poly.pdbx_seq_one_letter_code
_entity_poly.pdbx_strand_id
1 'polypeptide(L)'
;MAAPWEEDEGEERLQTIIRVVYVLYLIGLVFVVTAPVGAAMALFYRRGAPHWVAEHFRFQVRTFFMGFLFLVLMALSGPLAVLVGLLWAVWLVFRCVRGLRAADLRQPPPDPDSWLLG
;
A
#
# COMPACT_ATOMS: atom_id res chain seq x y z
N MET A 1 -49.23 -2.58 -8.66
CA MET A 1 -48.47 -1.47 -9.28
C MET A 1 -47.77 -0.81 -8.10
N ALA A 2 -46.48 -1.12 -7.88
CA ALA A 2 -45.71 -0.42 -6.85
C ALA A 2 -45.69 1.07 -7.20
N ALA A 3 -45.70 1.94 -6.20
CA ALA A 3 -45.67 3.38 -6.47
C ALA A 3 -44.25 3.78 -6.94
N PRO A 4 -44.10 4.77 -7.84
CA PRO A 4 -42.80 5.10 -8.42
C PRO A 4 -41.66 5.39 -7.41
N TRP A 5 -42.00 5.98 -6.26
CA TRP A 5 -41.04 6.27 -5.19
C TRP A 5 -40.47 5.00 -4.51
N GLU A 6 -41.14 3.85 -4.65
CA GLU A 6 -40.80 2.58 -4.02
C GLU A 6 -39.68 1.88 -4.80
N GLU A 7 -39.68 2.10 -6.12
CA GLU A 7 -38.65 1.64 -7.05
C GLU A 7 -37.37 2.49 -6.90
N ASP A 8 -37.50 3.82 -6.78
CA ASP A 8 -36.36 4.74 -6.58
C ASP A 8 -35.61 4.44 -5.26
N GLU A 9 -36.32 4.22 -4.14
CA GLU A 9 -35.71 3.81 -2.86
C GLU A 9 -35.03 2.43 -2.92
N GLY A 10 -35.52 1.55 -3.79
CA GLY A 10 -34.90 0.26 -4.07
C GLY A 10 -33.57 0.42 -4.81
N GLU A 11 -33.57 1.25 -5.85
CA GLU A 11 -32.41 1.48 -6.71
C GLU A 11 -31.28 2.22 -5.99
N GLU A 12 -31.57 3.25 -5.19
CA GLU A 12 -30.55 3.94 -4.37
C GLU A 12 -29.87 3.01 -3.37
N ARG A 13 -30.64 2.11 -2.74
CA ARG A 13 -30.11 1.06 -1.85
C ARG A 13 -29.16 0.13 -2.60
N LEU A 14 -29.57 -0.34 -3.78
CA LEU A 14 -28.75 -1.21 -4.61
C LEU A 14 -27.44 -0.51 -5.03
N GLN A 15 -27.50 0.76 -5.44
CA GLN A 15 -26.30 1.54 -5.76
C GLN A 15 -25.36 1.69 -4.56
N THR A 16 -25.91 1.93 -3.37
CA THR A 16 -25.13 2.04 -2.13
C THR A 16 -24.43 0.71 -1.81
N ILE A 17 -25.16 -0.42 -1.91
CA ILE A 17 -24.60 -1.76 -1.69
C ILE A 17 -23.46 -2.03 -2.69
N ILE A 18 -23.66 -1.72 -3.97
CA ILE A 18 -22.63 -1.88 -5.01
C ILE A 18 -21.37 -1.09 -4.64
N ARG A 19 -21.50 0.19 -4.26
CA ARG A 19 -20.36 1.02 -3.86
C ARG A 19 -19.63 0.46 -2.64
N VAL A 20 -20.38 -0.01 -1.63
CA VAL A 20 -19.80 -0.62 -0.43
C VAL A 20 -18.98 -1.86 -0.78
N VAL A 21 -19.49 -2.74 -1.66
CA VAL A 21 -18.76 -3.94 -2.11
C VAL A 21 -17.45 -3.56 -2.81
N TYR A 22 -17.47 -2.56 -3.70
CA TYR A 22 -16.25 -2.05 -4.33
C TYR A 22 -15.23 -1.50 -3.31
N VAL A 23 -15.69 -0.73 -2.32
CA VAL A 23 -14.82 -0.23 -1.24
C VAL A 23 -14.23 -1.40 -0.43
N LEU A 24 -15.03 -2.43 -0.12
CA LEU A 24 -14.55 -3.63 0.57
C LEU A 24 -13.47 -4.39 -0.21
N TYR A 25 -13.63 -4.52 -1.54
CA TYR A 25 -12.61 -5.14 -2.39
C TYR A 25 -11.30 -4.34 -2.39
N LEU A 26 -11.38 -3.02 -2.46
CA LEU A 26 -10.20 -2.15 -2.39
C LEU A 26 -9.49 -2.27 -1.03
N ILE A 27 -10.24 -2.28 0.07
CA ILE A 27 -9.71 -2.48 1.42
C ILE A 27 -9.06 -3.87 1.53
N GLY A 28 -9.74 -4.92 1.06
CA GLY A 28 -9.24 -6.29 1.06
C GLY A 28 -7.92 -6.44 0.29
N LEU A 29 -7.79 -5.78 -0.86
CA LEU A 29 -6.56 -5.77 -1.65
C LEU A 29 -5.36 -5.22 -0.85
N VAL A 30 -5.56 -4.12 -0.12
CA VAL A 30 -4.51 -3.52 0.72
C VAL A 30 -4.05 -4.53 1.79
N PHE A 31 -5.00 -5.16 2.49
CA PHE A 31 -4.71 -6.13 3.54
C PHE A 31 -4.05 -7.40 3.01
N VAL A 32 -4.42 -7.90 1.83
CA VAL A 32 -3.77 -9.06 1.19
C VAL A 32 -2.28 -8.81 0.97
N VAL A 33 -1.88 -7.57 0.66
CA VAL A 33 -0.47 -7.22 0.45
C VAL A 33 0.26 -6.93 1.77
N THR A 34 -0.39 -6.33 2.77
CA THR A 34 0.25 -6.00 4.05
C THR A 34 0.32 -7.15 5.05
N ALA A 35 -0.67 -8.06 5.06
CA ALA A 35 -0.74 -9.16 6.01
C ALA A 35 0.47 -10.12 5.95
N PRO A 36 1.01 -10.49 4.76
CA PRO A 36 2.22 -11.30 4.67
C PRO A 36 3.44 -10.66 5.33
N VAL A 37 3.60 -9.34 5.20
CA VAL A 37 4.72 -8.58 5.78
C VAL A 37 4.62 -8.58 7.32
N GLY A 38 3.42 -8.34 7.85
CA GLY A 38 3.17 -8.40 9.29
C GLY A 38 3.36 -9.80 9.87
N ALA A 39 2.89 -10.83 9.17
CA ALA A 39 3.09 -12.23 9.56
C ALA A 39 4.57 -12.63 9.54
N ALA A 40 5.32 -12.18 8.52
CA ALA A 40 6.76 -12.37 8.46
C ALA A 40 7.46 -11.71 9.66
N MET A 41 7.14 -10.45 9.97
CA MET A 41 7.69 -9.74 11.13
C MET A 41 7.43 -10.50 12.44
N ALA A 42 6.20 -10.96 12.67
CA ALA A 42 5.84 -11.72 13.88
C ALA A 42 6.62 -13.04 13.99
N LEU A 43 6.83 -13.73 12.87
CA LEU A 43 7.59 -14.99 12.84
C LEU A 43 9.08 -14.75 13.12
N PHE A 44 9.66 -13.68 12.57
CA PHE A 44 11.07 -13.33 12.80
C PHE A 44 11.33 -12.84 14.21
N TYR A 45 10.46 -12.00 14.78
CA TYR A 45 10.56 -11.58 16.17
C TYR A 45 10.47 -12.78 17.14
N ARG A 46 9.58 -13.73 16.87
CA ARG A 46 9.47 -14.97 17.67
C ARG A 46 10.72 -15.86 17.60
N ARG A 47 11.54 -15.71 16.55
CA ARG A 47 12.78 -16.48 16.32
C ARG A 47 14.05 -15.73 16.69
N GLY A 48 13.97 -14.52 17.24
CA GLY A 48 15.13 -13.75 17.68
C GLY A 48 16.03 -13.30 16.51
N ALA A 49 15.44 -12.87 15.39
CA ALA A 49 16.19 -12.42 14.23
C ALA A 49 17.13 -11.24 14.52
N PRO A 50 18.26 -11.11 13.78
CA PRO A 50 19.18 -9.97 13.91
C PRO A 50 18.49 -8.63 13.65
N HIS A 51 18.92 -7.58 14.36
CA HIS A 51 18.33 -6.25 14.31
C HIS A 51 18.16 -5.69 12.87
N TRP A 52 19.15 -5.88 12.00
CA TRP A 52 19.12 -5.40 10.61
C TRP A 52 17.97 -5.98 9.77
N VAL A 53 17.49 -7.19 10.10
CA VAL A 53 16.36 -7.83 9.43
C VAL A 53 15.05 -7.15 9.82
N ALA A 54 14.87 -6.88 11.13
CA ALA A 54 13.69 -6.18 11.63
C ALA A 54 13.58 -4.76 11.06
N GLU A 55 14.71 -4.08 10.88
CA GLU A 55 14.77 -2.76 10.24
C GLU A 55 14.35 -2.81 8.76
N HIS A 56 14.70 -3.88 8.05
CA HIS A 56 14.29 -4.10 6.66
C HIS A 56 12.77 -4.24 6.52
N PHE A 57 12.15 -5.03 7.40
CA PHE A 57 10.68 -5.15 7.43
C PHE A 57 10.02 -3.83 7.77
N ARG A 58 10.57 -3.07 8.74
CA ARG A 58 10.08 -1.72 9.07
C ARG A 58 10.16 -0.77 7.87
N PHE A 59 11.25 -0.81 7.12
CA PHE A 59 11.45 -0.02 5.90
C PHE A 59 10.45 -0.40 4.79
N GLN A 60 10.21 -1.70 4.59
CA GLN A 60 9.21 -2.19 3.63
C GLN A 60 7.79 -1.75 3.98
N VAL A 61 7.40 -1.86 5.26
CA VAL A 61 6.08 -1.41 5.72
C VAL A 61 5.90 0.09 5.48
N ARG A 62 6.88 0.94 5.82
CA ARG A 62 6.79 2.38 5.55
C ARG A 62 6.71 2.70 4.06
N THR A 63 7.53 2.04 3.25
CA THR A 63 7.55 2.24 1.79
C THR A 63 6.22 1.80 1.17
N PHE A 64 5.58 0.75 1.68
CA PHE A 64 4.23 0.35 1.27
C PHE A 64 3.19 1.43 1.56
N PHE A 65 3.15 1.99 2.76
CA PHE A 65 2.20 3.06 3.10
C PHE A 65 2.42 4.33 2.28
N MET A 66 3.68 4.72 2.06
CA MET A 66 4.01 5.82 1.14
C MET A 66 3.55 5.51 -0.28
N GLY A 67 3.84 4.31 -0.78
CA GLY A 67 3.43 3.86 -2.10
C GLY A 67 1.91 3.87 -2.27
N PHE A 68 1.16 3.41 -1.26
CA PHE A 68 -0.29 3.45 -1.24
C PHE A 68 -0.82 4.89 -1.28
N LEU A 69 -0.24 5.81 -0.52
CA LEU A 69 -0.62 7.23 -0.58
C LEU A 69 -0.40 7.80 -1.99
N PHE A 70 0.73 7.50 -2.62
CA PHE A 70 0.98 7.92 -4.00
C PHE A 70 0.00 7.29 -5.00
N LEU A 71 -0.40 6.03 -4.81
CA LEU A 71 -1.42 5.40 -5.66
C LEU A 71 -2.78 6.10 -5.53
N VAL A 72 -3.17 6.48 -4.31
CA VAL A 72 -4.38 7.28 -4.08
C VAL A 72 -4.26 8.63 -4.79
N LEU A 73 -3.14 9.35 -4.61
CA LEU A 73 -2.88 10.62 -5.30
C LEU A 73 -2.88 10.48 -6.83
N MET A 74 -2.35 9.36 -7.34
CA MET A 74 -2.35 9.04 -8.77
C MET A 74 -3.79 8.83 -9.28
N ALA A 75 -4.63 8.12 -8.54
CA ALA A 75 -6.03 7.93 -8.89
C ALA A 75 -6.81 9.26 -8.90
N LEU A 76 -6.46 10.21 -8.03
CA LEU A 76 -7.10 11.53 -7.95
C LEU A 76 -6.59 12.53 -8.99
N SER A 77 -5.44 12.31 -9.64
CA SER A 77 -4.79 13.30 -10.52
C SER A 77 -5.31 13.33 -11.97
N GLY A 78 -6.25 12.45 -12.33
CA GLY A 78 -6.92 12.47 -13.64
C GLY A 78 -5.95 12.31 -14.82
N PRO A 79 -5.94 13.20 -15.84
CA PRO A 79 -5.05 13.06 -17.00
C PRO A 79 -3.56 13.17 -16.64
N LEU A 80 -3.21 13.76 -15.50
CA LEU A 80 -1.83 13.84 -15.01
C LEU A 80 -1.35 12.54 -14.35
N ALA A 81 -2.23 11.55 -14.17
CA ALA A 81 -1.91 10.27 -13.53
C ALA A 81 -0.71 9.56 -14.17
N VAL A 82 -0.51 9.69 -15.49
CA VAL A 82 0.65 9.10 -16.18
C VAL A 82 1.96 9.71 -15.68
N LEU A 83 2.03 11.03 -15.54
CA LEU A 83 3.24 11.73 -15.11
C LEU A 83 3.54 11.43 -13.64
N VAL A 84 2.50 11.44 -12.80
CA VAL A 84 2.57 11.09 -11.37
C VAL A 84 3.00 9.63 -11.19
N GLY A 85 2.43 8.71 -11.99
CA GLY A 85 2.78 7.29 -11.98
C GLY A 85 4.22 7.04 -12.39
N LEU A 86 4.75 7.80 -13.36
CA LEU A 86 6.15 7.69 -13.81
C LEU A 86 7.12 8.17 -12.73
N LEU A 87 6.83 9.30 -12.08
CA LEU A 87 7.60 9.80 -10.93
C LEU A 87 7.57 8.81 -9.75
N TRP A 88 6.38 8.26 -9.46
CA TRP A 88 6.20 7.24 -8.43
C TRP A 88 6.98 5.97 -8.72
N ALA A 89 6.95 5.48 -9.97
CA ALA A 89 7.68 4.28 -10.38
C ALA A 89 9.20 4.47 -10.21
N VAL A 90 9.75 5.61 -10.64
CA VAL A 90 11.18 5.93 -10.47
C VAL A 90 11.56 5.97 -8.98
N TRP A 91 10.75 6.62 -8.15
CA TRP A 91 10.95 6.67 -6.71
C TRP A 91 10.91 5.27 -6.08
N LEU A 92 9.95 4.43 -6.46
CA LEU A 92 9.81 3.06 -5.93
C LEU A 92 11.00 2.19 -6.32
N VAL A 93 11.45 2.26 -7.58
CA VAL A 93 12.64 1.52 -8.05
C VAL A 93 13.87 1.92 -7.24
N PHE A 94 14.11 3.21 -7.05
CA PHE A 94 15.26 3.69 -6.29
C PHE A 94 15.24 3.18 -4.83
N ARG A 95 14.06 3.20 -4.19
CA ARG A 95 13.88 2.66 -2.83
C ARG A 95 14.11 1.15 -2.76
N CYS A 96 13.62 0.39 -3.74
CA CYS A 96 13.85 -1.05 -3.83
C CYS A 96 15.34 -1.38 -4.02
N VAL A 97 16.04 -0.68 -4.92
CA VAL A 97 17.48 -0.90 -5.16
C VAL A 97 18.31 -0.61 -3.91
N ARG A 98 17.99 0.46 -3.17
CA ARG A 98 18.70 0.79 -1.92
C ARG A 98 18.43 -0.20 -0.81
N GLY A 99 17.17 -0.61 -0.63
CA GLY A 99 16.82 -1.69 0.28
C GLY A 99 17.57 -2.98 -0.07
N LEU A 100 17.51 -3.41 -1.33
CA LEU A 100 18.16 -4.64 -1.76
C LEU A 100 19.69 -4.61 -1.56
N ARG A 101 20.36 -3.50 -1.93
CA ARG A 101 21.81 -3.34 -1.67
C ARG A 101 22.15 -3.42 -0.18
N ALA A 102 21.33 -2.83 0.70
CA ALA A 102 21.57 -2.91 2.14
C ALA A 102 21.35 -4.32 2.69
N ALA A 103 20.34 -5.03 2.17
CA ALA A 103 20.10 -6.44 2.51
C ALA A 103 21.28 -7.34 2.11
N ASP A 104 21.85 -7.15 0.91
CA ASP A 104 23.01 -7.92 0.42
C ASP A 104 24.24 -7.72 1.32
N LEU A 105 24.42 -6.50 1.85
CA LEU A 105 25.50 -6.17 2.76
C LEU A 105 25.23 -6.62 4.22
N ARG A 106 24.06 -7.21 4.51
CA ARG A 106 23.58 -7.52 5.87
C ARG A 106 23.61 -6.32 6.81
N GLN A 107 23.34 -5.15 6.25
CA GLN A 107 23.31 -3.90 6.97
C GLN A 107 21.88 -3.39 7.09
N PRO A 108 21.57 -2.62 8.15
CA PRO A 108 20.30 -1.93 8.21
C PRO A 108 20.15 -0.96 7.02
N PRO A 109 18.91 -0.74 6.51
CA PRO A 109 18.67 0.22 5.44
C PRO A 109 19.22 1.61 5.80
N PRO A 110 19.86 2.33 4.86
CA PRO A 110 20.31 3.70 5.11
C PRO A 110 19.11 4.60 5.42
N ASP A 111 19.22 5.39 6.50
CA ASP A 111 18.21 6.30 7.03
C ASP A 111 16.72 5.88 6.85
N PRO A 112 16.17 5.07 7.78
CA PRO A 112 14.77 4.65 7.72
C PRO A 112 13.74 5.80 7.80
N ASP A 113 14.17 7.00 8.17
CA ASP A 113 13.34 8.22 8.24
C ASP A 113 13.48 9.14 7.01
N SER A 114 14.40 8.85 6.10
CA SER A 114 14.60 9.67 4.90
C SER A 114 13.47 9.45 3.88
N TRP A 115 12.77 10.55 3.57
CA TRP A 115 11.62 10.60 2.66
C TRP A 115 12.00 10.58 1.17
N LEU A 116 13.22 11.01 0.83
CA LEU A 116 13.64 11.26 -0.56
C LEU A 116 14.83 10.41 -1.01
N LEU A 117 15.82 10.18 -0.15
CA LEU A 117 17.08 9.52 -0.50
C LEU A 117 17.65 8.73 0.71
N GLY A 118 16.86 7.79 1.26
CA GLY A 118 17.28 6.80 2.27
C GLY A 118 17.55 5.44 1.64
#